data_AF-A0A497QIL5-F1
#
_entry.id   AF-A0A497QIL5-F1
#
_cell.length_a   1.000
_cell.length_b   1.000
_cell.length_c   1.000
_cell.angle_alpha   90.00
_cell.angle_beta   90.00
_cell.angle_gamma   90.00
#
_symmetry.space_group_name_H-M   'P 1'
#
loop_
_entity.id
_entity.type
_entity.pdbx_description
1 polymer ?
#
loop_
_entity_poly.entity_id
_entity_poly.type
_entity_poly.pdbx_seq_one_letter_code
_entity_poly.pdbx_strand_id
1 'polypeptide(L)'
;MTDIKAIEKLLNDTNVKLECTFKGKTDDRPDQLNWNISVIIADRVYSTVYSQGVGHIPGYKFRLRRTLADRDLEVYAVDTGKYYDLKYPHIKKNLPKPTLVDVMHSLILDSSVVINYCDFEEFASDMGYDTDSRRAEQTYNACLKIGIFLQATLGKDTIEQLQGLYQDY
;
A
#
# COMPACT_ATOMS: atom_id res chain seq x y z
N MET A 1 5.00 -13.87 -14.26
CA MET A 1 3.58 -13.90 -13.81
C MET A 1 3.63 -14.22 -12.34
N THR A 2 3.33 -13.23 -11.50
CA THR A 2 3.52 -13.32 -10.05
C THR A 2 2.74 -14.47 -9.46
N ASP A 3 3.42 -15.35 -8.72
CA ASP A 3 2.78 -16.47 -8.04
C ASP A 3 2.15 -15.98 -6.74
N ILE A 4 0.97 -15.37 -6.87
CA ILE A 4 0.19 -14.86 -5.74
C ILE A 4 -0.06 -15.95 -4.69
N LYS A 5 -0.22 -17.21 -5.12
CA LYS A 5 -0.45 -18.33 -4.18
C LYS A 5 0.78 -18.62 -3.33
N ALA A 6 1.98 -18.53 -3.92
CA ALA A 6 3.23 -18.67 -3.17
C ALA A 6 3.39 -17.54 -2.15
N ILE A 7 3.05 -16.30 -2.52
CA ILE A 7 3.09 -15.15 -1.60
C ILE A 7 2.09 -15.34 -0.45
N GLU A 8 0.83 -15.65 -0.76
CA GLU A 8 -0.20 -15.89 0.25
C GLU A 8 0.20 -17.03 1.20
N LYS A 9 0.78 -18.10 0.67
CA LYS A 9 1.29 -19.20 1.49
C LYS A 9 2.37 -18.73 2.46
N LEU A 10 3.39 -18.01 1.99
CA LEU A 10 4.48 -17.52 2.84
C LEU A 10 3.98 -16.55 3.92
N LEU A 11 3.05 -15.66 3.57
CA LEU A 11 2.44 -14.73 4.53
C LEU A 11 1.58 -15.44 5.59
N ASN A 12 0.89 -16.51 5.20
CA ASN A 12 0.13 -17.34 6.13
C ASN A 12 1.06 -18.14 7.05
N ASP A 13 2.15 -18.72 6.52
CA ASP A 13 3.14 -19.48 7.29
C ASP A 13 3.85 -18.60 8.33
N THR A 14 3.95 -17.30 8.07
CA THR A 14 4.51 -16.28 8.98
C THR A 14 3.45 -15.64 9.89
N ASN A 15 2.20 -16.11 9.83
CA ASN A 15 1.07 -15.65 10.65
C ASN A 15 0.85 -14.12 10.57
N VAL A 16 1.07 -13.54 9.39
CA VAL A 16 0.83 -12.12 9.14
C VAL A 16 -0.66 -11.89 8.98
N LYS A 17 -1.19 -10.89 9.69
CA LYS A 17 -2.59 -10.47 9.60
C LYS A 17 -2.70 -9.00 9.24
N LEU A 18 -3.76 -8.67 8.51
CA LEU A 18 -4.06 -7.31 8.10
C LEU A 18 -5.44 -6.90 8.61
N GLU A 19 -5.49 -5.80 9.35
CA GLU A 19 -6.71 -5.10 9.70
C GLU A 19 -6.81 -3.80 8.91
N CYS A 20 -7.96 -3.59 8.25
CA CYS A 20 -8.20 -2.41 7.42
C CYS A 20 -9.51 -1.73 7.80
N THR A 21 -9.42 -0.43 8.05
CA THR A 21 -10.56 0.48 8.25
C THR A 21 -10.47 1.62 7.25
N PHE A 22 -11.56 1.90 6.54
CA PHE A 22 -11.59 2.99 5.58
C PHE A 22 -11.42 4.34 6.29
N LYS A 23 -10.54 5.20 5.78
CA LYS A 23 -10.22 6.51 6.37
C LYS A 23 -10.93 7.67 5.66
N GLY A 24 -11.12 7.58 4.35
CA GLY A 24 -11.64 8.70 3.53
C GLY A 24 -10.54 9.61 3.02
N LYS A 25 -10.85 10.90 2.81
CA LYS A 25 -9.86 11.89 2.34
C LYS A 25 -8.75 12.13 3.37
N THR A 26 -7.55 12.38 2.86
CA THR A 26 -6.38 12.81 3.62
C THR A 26 -5.79 14.05 2.96
N ASP A 27 -5.06 14.87 3.72
CA ASP A 27 -4.41 16.06 3.18
C ASP A 27 -3.30 15.71 2.18
N ASP A 28 -2.58 14.61 2.43
CA ASP A 28 -1.46 14.17 1.58
C ASP A 28 -1.92 13.56 0.25
N ARG A 29 -3.01 12.78 0.28
CA ARG A 29 -3.54 12.01 -0.86
C ARG A 29 -5.07 12.15 -0.92
N PRO A 30 -5.58 13.35 -1.24
CA PRO A 30 -7.02 13.64 -1.21
C PRO A 30 -7.80 12.99 -2.35
N ASP A 31 -7.12 12.45 -3.36
CA ASP A 31 -7.67 11.81 -4.55
C ASP A 31 -7.57 10.27 -4.51
N GLN A 32 -7.06 9.70 -3.42
CA GLN A 32 -6.86 8.26 -3.25
C GLN A 32 -7.88 7.65 -2.27
N LEU A 33 -8.09 6.34 -2.39
CA LEU A 33 -8.85 5.56 -1.42
C LEU A 33 -7.95 5.27 -0.22
N ASN A 34 -8.05 6.06 0.85
CA ASN A 34 -7.17 5.92 1.99
C ASN A 34 -7.73 4.96 3.04
N TRP A 35 -6.86 4.12 3.58
CA TRP A 35 -7.17 3.09 4.56
C TRP A 35 -6.24 3.23 5.76
N ASN A 36 -6.78 3.21 6.97
CA ASN A 36 -5.99 2.91 8.16
C ASN A 36 -5.73 1.41 8.15
N ILE A 37 -4.47 1.03 8.05
CA ILE A 37 -4.04 -0.36 8.07
C ILE A 37 -3.28 -0.66 9.35
N SER A 38 -3.43 -1.87 9.85
CA SER A 38 -2.57 -2.44 10.88
C SER A 38 -2.10 -3.82 10.42
N VAL A 39 -0.79 -3.96 10.26
CA VAL A 39 -0.13 -5.24 9.97
C VAL A 39 0.33 -5.83 11.29
N ILE A 40 -0.15 -7.02 11.59
CA ILE A 40 0.08 -7.73 12.83
C ILE A 40 0.95 -8.95 12.50
N ILE A 41 2.13 -9.02 13.09
CA ILE A 41 3.08 -10.12 12.89
C ILE A 41 3.48 -10.64 14.26
N ALA A 42 3.08 -11.88 14.57
CA ALA A 42 3.11 -12.43 15.92
C ALA A 42 2.41 -11.47 16.91
N ASP A 43 3.17 -10.85 17.82
CA ASP A 43 2.66 -9.93 18.85
C ASP A 43 3.01 -8.46 18.58
N ARG A 44 3.57 -8.14 17.41
CA ARG A 44 3.92 -6.76 17.03
C ARG A 44 2.94 -6.22 16.02
N VAL A 45 2.62 -4.94 16.18
CA VAL A 45 1.67 -4.22 15.32
C VAL A 45 2.37 -3.03 14.68
N TYR A 46 2.27 -2.92 13.37
CA TYR A 46 2.65 -1.73 12.62
C TYR A 46 1.40 -1.12 11.98
N SER A 47 1.12 0.14 12.32
CA SER A 47 -0.05 0.86 11.81
C SER A 47 0.37 2.06 10.97
N THR A 48 -0.27 2.21 9.82
CA THR A 48 -0.03 3.35 8.91
C THR A 48 -1.25 3.62 8.04
N VAL A 49 -1.18 4.67 7.22
CA VAL A 49 -2.18 4.98 6.20
C VAL A 49 -1.72 4.40 4.88
N TYR A 50 -2.52 3.50 4.32
CA TYR A 50 -2.31 2.97 2.98
C TYR A 50 -3.20 3.71 1.98
N SER A 51 -2.61 4.19 0.88
CA SER A 51 -3.33 4.88 -0.19
C SER A 51 -3.52 3.94 -1.37
N GLN A 52 -4.76 3.61 -1.68
CA GLN A 52 -5.11 2.76 -2.81
C GLN A 52 -5.65 3.59 -3.97
N GLY A 53 -5.16 3.30 -5.18
CA GLY A 53 -5.61 3.96 -6.41
C GLY A 53 -7.12 3.86 -6.63
N VAL A 54 -7.75 4.94 -7.12
CA VAL A 54 -9.16 4.93 -7.58
C VAL A 54 -9.44 3.88 -8.66
N GLY A 55 -8.40 3.36 -9.31
CA GLY A 55 -8.47 2.21 -10.20
C GLY A 55 -9.03 0.93 -9.57
N HIS A 56 -9.04 0.84 -8.24
CA HIS A 56 -9.61 -0.27 -7.48
C HIS A 56 -11.12 -0.14 -7.22
N ILE A 57 -11.74 0.97 -7.62
CA ILE A 57 -13.20 1.10 -7.59
C ILE A 57 -13.77 0.06 -8.56
N PRO A 58 -14.64 -0.87 -8.10
CA PRO A 58 -15.19 -1.86 -9.00
C PRO A 58 -15.98 -1.19 -10.12
N GLY A 59 -15.64 -1.57 -11.35
CA GLY A 59 -16.21 -0.96 -12.54
C GLY A 59 -15.35 0.10 -13.22
N TYR A 60 -14.25 0.53 -12.58
CA TYR A 60 -13.36 1.57 -13.09
C TYR A 60 -12.83 1.25 -14.50
N LYS A 61 -12.35 0.03 -14.73
CA LYS A 61 -11.75 -0.40 -16.02
C LYS A 61 -12.74 -0.47 -17.19
N PHE A 62 -14.05 -0.53 -16.92
CA PHE A 62 -15.07 -0.57 -17.98
C PHE A 62 -15.45 0.81 -18.51
N ARG A 63 -14.89 1.88 -17.93
CA ARG A 63 -15.14 3.26 -18.34
C ARG A 63 -14.18 3.64 -19.47
N LEU A 64 -14.59 3.36 -20.70
CA LEU A 64 -13.81 3.66 -21.93
C LEU A 64 -13.55 5.16 -22.14
N ARG A 65 -14.39 6.04 -21.60
CA ARG A 65 -14.22 7.49 -21.61
C ARG A 65 -14.54 8.04 -20.23
N ARG A 66 -13.67 8.90 -19.71
CA ARG A 66 -13.88 9.58 -18.43
C ARG A 66 -14.77 10.81 -18.62
N THR A 67 -16.00 10.72 -18.15
CA THR A 67 -16.94 11.85 -18.11
C THR A 67 -16.85 12.60 -16.78
N LEU A 68 -17.49 13.77 -16.69
CA LEU A 68 -17.63 14.48 -15.41
C LEU A 68 -18.38 13.65 -14.36
N ALA A 69 -19.42 12.92 -14.78
CA ALA A 69 -20.16 12.02 -13.91
C ALA A 69 -19.27 10.90 -13.34
N ASP A 70 -18.31 10.39 -14.12
CA ASP A 70 -17.36 9.39 -13.63
C ASP A 70 -16.47 9.95 -12.52
N ARG A 71 -16.06 11.21 -12.65
CA ARG A 71 -15.28 11.91 -11.63
C ARG A 71 -16.08 12.12 -10.35
N ASP A 72 -17.35 12.48 -10.45
CA ASP A 72 -18.23 12.61 -9.28
C ASP A 72 -18.39 11.28 -8.54
N LEU A 73 -18.46 10.15 -9.27
CA LEU A 73 -18.48 8.81 -8.67
C LEU A 73 -17.15 8.46 -7.97
N GLU A 74 -16.01 8.87 -8.54
CA GLU A 74 -14.70 8.69 -7.92
C GLU A 74 -14.59 9.51 -6.62
N VAL A 75 -14.98 10.78 -6.67
CA VAL A 75 -15.01 11.67 -5.50
C VAL A 75 -15.94 11.10 -4.42
N TYR A 76 -17.13 10.64 -4.80
CA TYR A 76 -18.05 9.97 -3.88
C TYR A 76 -17.42 8.74 -3.21
N ALA A 77 -16.68 7.92 -3.96
CA ALA A 77 -16.01 6.74 -3.44
C ALA A 77 -14.89 7.10 -2.45
N VAL A 78 -14.08 8.10 -2.80
CA VAL A 78 -13.01 8.64 -1.94
C VAL A 78 -13.59 9.25 -0.65
N ASP A 79 -14.74 9.91 -0.72
CA ASP A 79 -15.37 10.53 0.45
C ASP A 79 -16.06 9.53 1.38
N THR A 80 -16.73 8.51 0.81
CA THR A 80 -17.68 7.69 1.57
C THR A 80 -17.22 6.26 1.79
N GLY A 81 -16.20 5.80 1.07
CA GLY A 81 -15.78 4.40 1.10
C GLY A 81 -16.75 3.47 0.40
N LYS A 82 -17.65 4.01 -0.44
CA LYS A 82 -18.73 3.26 -1.10
C LYS A 82 -18.74 3.53 -2.61
N TYR A 83 -19.21 2.57 -3.37
CA TYR A 83 -19.38 2.68 -4.82
C TYR A 83 -20.76 2.18 -5.26
N TYR A 84 -21.17 2.58 -6.45
CA TYR A 84 -22.40 2.09 -7.08
C TYR A 84 -22.11 0.84 -7.89
N ASP A 85 -22.91 -0.20 -7.69
CA ASP A 85 -22.76 -1.45 -8.44
C ASP A 85 -23.08 -1.24 -9.93
N LEU A 86 -22.21 -1.72 -10.83
CA LEU A 86 -22.41 -1.56 -12.27
C LEU A 86 -23.68 -2.26 -12.78
N LYS A 87 -24.03 -3.42 -12.20
CA LYS A 87 -25.19 -4.21 -12.60
C LYS A 87 -26.47 -3.66 -11.95
N TYR A 88 -26.36 -3.09 -10.76
CA TYR A 88 -27.47 -2.53 -10.00
C TYR A 88 -27.16 -1.11 -9.49
N PRO A 89 -27.26 -0.06 -10.34
CA PRO A 89 -26.80 1.30 -10.01
C PRO A 89 -27.51 1.99 -8.84
N HIS A 90 -28.62 1.44 -8.36
CA HIS A 90 -29.32 1.91 -7.16
C HIS A 90 -28.76 1.31 -5.86
N ILE A 91 -27.92 0.27 -5.96
CA ILE A 91 -27.29 -0.41 -4.83
C ILE A 91 -25.92 0.21 -4.56
N LYS A 92 -25.73 0.66 -3.32
CA LYS A 92 -24.46 1.15 -2.80
C LYS A 92 -23.74 0.01 -2.07
N LYS A 93 -22.47 -0.22 -2.41
CA LYS A 93 -21.62 -1.24 -1.80
C LYS A 93 -20.38 -0.62 -1.17
N ASN A 94 -19.82 -1.26 -0.15
CA ASN A 94 -18.54 -0.85 0.42
C ASN A 94 -17.42 -1.16 -0.58
N LEU A 95 -16.41 -0.29 -0.64
CA LEU A 95 -15.22 -0.53 -1.44
C LEU A 95 -14.51 -1.81 -0.98
N PRO A 96 -13.92 -2.57 -1.92
CA PRO A 96 -13.06 -3.68 -1.56
C PRO A 96 -11.88 -3.14 -0.76
N LYS A 97 -11.61 -3.79 0.38
CA LYS A 97 -10.42 -3.49 1.20
C LYS A 97 -9.16 -3.87 0.43
N PRO A 98 -8.02 -3.19 0.66
CA PRO A 98 -6.75 -3.63 0.10
C PRO A 98 -6.42 -5.02 0.60
N THR A 99 -5.82 -5.85 -0.26
CA THR A 99 -5.44 -7.21 0.12
C THR A 99 -4.17 -7.19 0.96
N LEU A 100 -3.93 -8.27 1.72
CA LEU A 100 -2.67 -8.43 2.45
C LEU A 100 -1.47 -8.40 1.48
N VAL A 101 -1.62 -9.02 0.31
CA VAL A 101 -0.57 -9.06 -0.72
C VAL A 101 -0.22 -7.66 -1.22
N ASP A 102 -1.22 -6.81 -1.50
CA ASP A 102 -1.01 -5.42 -1.95
C ASP A 102 -0.28 -4.58 -0.91
N VAL A 103 -0.70 -4.71 0.36
CA VAL A 103 -0.12 -3.95 1.48
C VAL A 103 1.32 -4.41 1.72
N MET A 104 1.55 -5.72 1.76
CA MET A 104 2.88 -6.27 1.99
C MET A 104 3.84 -5.94 0.84
N HIS A 105 3.38 -5.94 -0.41
CA HIS A 105 4.19 -5.48 -1.54
C HIS A 105 4.72 -4.06 -1.31
N SER A 106 3.83 -3.13 -0.94
CA SER A 106 4.20 -1.74 -0.67
C SER A 106 5.19 -1.61 0.49
N LEU A 107 4.96 -2.32 1.60
CA LEU A 107 5.85 -2.26 2.76
C LEU A 107 7.21 -2.89 2.48
N ILE A 108 7.26 -3.97 1.70
CA ILE A 108 8.51 -4.62 1.29
C ILE A 108 9.30 -3.70 0.36
N LEU A 109 8.64 -3.00 -0.57
CA LEU A 109 9.27 -1.98 -1.41
C LEU A 109 9.90 -0.88 -0.55
N ASP A 110 9.16 -0.32 0.39
CA ASP A 110 9.65 0.74 1.29
C ASP A 110 10.81 0.24 2.18
N SER A 111 10.75 -1.03 2.62
CA SER A 111 11.80 -1.62 3.47
C SER A 111 13.15 -1.77 2.78
N SER A 112 13.20 -1.72 1.45
CA SER A 112 14.42 -1.85 0.66
C SER A 112 15.48 -0.81 1.04
N VAL A 113 15.06 0.33 1.63
CA VAL A 113 15.98 1.38 2.08
C VAL A 113 17.00 0.87 3.10
N VAL A 114 16.61 -0.02 4.02
CA VAL A 114 17.53 -0.58 5.04
C VAL A 114 18.60 -1.49 4.42
N ILE A 115 18.33 -2.04 3.24
CA ILE A 115 19.21 -3.00 2.56
C ILE A 115 20.12 -2.29 1.56
N ASN A 116 19.59 -1.30 0.85
CA ASN A 116 20.22 -0.72 -0.33
C ASN A 116 21.03 0.55 -0.06
N TYR A 117 20.82 1.22 1.08
CA TYR A 117 21.45 2.51 1.37
C TYR A 117 22.11 2.51 2.75
N CYS A 118 23.31 3.07 2.84
CA CYS A 118 24.05 3.21 4.10
C CYS A 118 23.54 4.40 4.93
N ASP A 119 23.24 5.51 4.27
CA ASP A 119 22.79 6.76 4.88
C ASP A 119 21.74 7.47 4.02
N PHE A 120 21.30 8.66 4.47
CA PHE A 120 20.29 9.45 3.77
C PHE A 120 20.85 10.09 2.50
N GLU A 121 22.10 10.51 2.53
CA GLU A 121 22.78 11.19 1.43
C GLU A 121 22.89 10.29 0.20
N GLU A 122 23.24 9.02 0.39
CA GLU A 122 23.25 8.00 -0.66
C GLU A 122 21.83 7.79 -1.24
N PHE A 123 20.83 7.60 -0.37
CA PHE A 123 19.43 7.48 -0.79
C PHE A 123 18.95 8.72 -1.58
N ALA A 124 19.28 9.92 -1.10
CA ALA A 124 18.87 11.17 -1.73
C ALA A 124 19.50 11.30 -3.11
N SER A 125 20.81 11.05 -3.22
CA SER A 125 21.54 11.06 -4.49
C SER A 125 20.93 10.09 -5.51
N ASP A 126 20.69 8.84 -5.13
CA ASP A 126 20.16 7.81 -6.02
C ASP A 126 18.72 8.07 -6.47
N MET A 127 17.90 8.66 -5.59
CA MET A 127 16.51 9.02 -5.89
C MET A 127 16.40 10.37 -6.62
N GLY A 128 17.51 11.08 -6.84
CA GLY A 128 17.54 12.40 -7.48
C GLY A 128 17.00 13.53 -6.60
N TYR A 129 17.00 13.33 -5.28
CA TYR A 129 16.68 14.36 -4.30
C TYR A 129 17.92 15.20 -3.93
N ASP A 130 17.67 16.41 -3.48
CA ASP A 130 18.67 17.24 -2.81
C ASP A 130 19.00 16.63 -1.44
N THR A 131 20.29 16.52 -1.10
CA THR A 131 20.77 16.03 0.20
C THR A 131 20.38 16.94 1.36
N ASP A 132 19.96 18.18 1.10
CA ASP A 132 19.40 19.08 2.11
C ASP A 132 17.86 19.05 2.16
N SER A 133 17.22 18.16 1.39
CA SER A 133 15.75 18.04 1.33
C SER A 133 15.18 17.36 2.58
N ARG A 134 14.65 18.18 3.50
CA ARG A 134 13.91 17.70 4.68
C ARG A 134 12.75 16.78 4.35
N ARG A 135 12.10 16.98 3.20
CA ARG A 135 10.99 16.12 2.76
C ARG A 135 11.50 14.73 2.36
N ALA A 136 12.61 14.67 1.63
CA ALA A 136 13.24 13.39 1.27
C ALA A 136 13.75 12.67 2.52
N GLU A 137 14.32 13.39 3.47
CA GLU A 137 14.78 12.85 4.75
C GLU A 137 13.62 12.25 5.56
N GLN A 138 12.45 12.90 5.57
CA GLN A 138 11.25 12.34 6.20
C GLN A 138 10.79 11.04 5.54
N THR A 139 10.83 10.98 4.20
CA THR A 139 10.52 9.75 3.45
C THR A 139 11.53 8.64 3.76
N TYR A 140 12.83 8.94 3.72
CA TYR A 140 13.89 8.00 4.09
C TYR A 140 13.67 7.44 5.49
N ASN A 141 13.44 8.30 6.47
CA ASN A 141 13.20 7.89 7.86
C ASN A 141 11.92 7.04 8.02
N ALA A 142 10.87 7.29 7.23
CA ALA A 142 9.66 6.48 7.24
C ALA A 142 9.94 5.07 6.69
N CYS A 143 10.62 4.98 5.55
CA CYS A 143 11.05 3.71 4.93
C CYS A 143 11.99 2.93 5.86
N LEU A 144 12.94 3.60 6.50
CA LEU A 144 13.86 3.00 7.47
C LEU A 144 13.11 2.36 8.65
N LYS A 145 12.11 3.04 9.20
CA LYS A 145 11.26 2.49 10.28
C LYS A 145 10.50 1.25 9.85
N ILE A 146 9.96 1.25 8.63
CA ILE A 146 9.27 0.08 8.05
C ILE A 146 10.25 -1.09 7.94
N GLY A 147 11.43 -0.86 7.37
CA GLY A 147 12.42 -1.92 7.19
C GLY A 147 12.95 -2.49 8.50
N ILE A 148 13.23 -1.65 9.50
CA ILE A 148 13.62 -2.11 10.84
C ILE A 148 12.51 -2.95 11.47
N PHE A 149 11.26 -2.51 11.39
CA PHE A 149 10.11 -3.27 11.90
C PHE A 149 10.04 -4.65 11.24
N LEU A 150 10.03 -4.70 9.90
CA LEU A 150 9.91 -5.95 9.15
C LEU A 150 11.08 -6.88 9.41
N GLN A 151 12.33 -6.39 9.42
CA GLN A 151 13.50 -7.22 9.72
C GLN A 151 13.41 -7.80 11.13
N ALA A 152 12.95 -7.01 12.10
CA ALA A 152 12.83 -7.46 13.48
C ALA A 152 11.67 -8.44 13.71
N THR A 153 10.69 -8.53 12.81
CA THR A 153 9.53 -9.43 12.93
C THR A 153 9.58 -10.66 12.02
N LEU A 154 9.97 -10.47 10.76
CA LEU A 154 9.99 -11.53 9.75
C LEU A 154 11.39 -12.13 9.56
N GLY A 155 12.44 -11.39 9.93
CA GLY A 155 13.81 -11.78 9.64
C GLY A 155 14.21 -11.49 8.19
N LYS A 156 15.53 -11.48 7.96
CA LYS A 156 16.13 -11.14 6.67
C LYS A 156 15.75 -12.14 5.57
N ASP A 157 15.86 -13.44 5.85
CA ASP A 157 15.61 -14.50 4.87
C ASP A 157 14.18 -14.46 4.30
N THR A 158 13.19 -14.22 5.16
CA THR A 158 11.78 -14.10 4.73
C THR A 158 11.55 -12.85 3.90
N ILE A 159 12.20 -11.73 4.22
CA ILE A 159 12.11 -10.49 3.42
C ILE A 159 12.71 -10.71 2.05
N GLU A 160 13.88 -11.35 1.95
CA GLU A 160 14.52 -11.65 0.66
C GLU A 160 13.66 -12.59 -0.19
N GLN A 161 13.04 -13.60 0.41
CA GLN A 161 12.08 -14.47 -0.28
C GLN A 161 10.86 -13.70 -0.80
N LEU A 162 10.27 -12.83 0.04
CA LEU A 162 9.15 -11.99 -0.36
C LEU A 162 9.55 -11.05 -1.50
N GLN A 163 10.70 -10.39 -1.40
CA GLN A 163 11.22 -9.52 -2.47
C GLN A 163 11.37 -10.27 -3.79
N GLY A 164 11.92 -11.49 -3.76
CA GLY A 164 12.03 -12.36 -4.94
C GLY A 164 10.67 -12.70 -5.55
N LEU A 165 9.67 -13.02 -4.72
CA LEU A 165 8.32 -13.32 -5.19
C LEU A 165 7.59 -12.08 -5.75
N TYR A 166 7.90 -10.89 -5.23
CA TYR A 166 7.28 -9.64 -5.63
C TYR A 166 7.89 -8.98 -6.88
N GLN A 167 9.01 -9.49 -7.44
CA GLN A 167 9.69 -8.85 -8.58
C GLN A 167 8.79 -8.58 -9.80
N ASP A 168 7.77 -9.41 -10.01
CA ASP A 168 6.85 -9.35 -11.16
C ASP A 168 5.47 -8.72 -10.83
N TYR A 169 5.25 -8.23 -9.59
CA TYR A 169 3.92 -7.85 -9.07
C TYR A 169 3.29 -6.61 -9.71
#